data_AF-A0A8B6DUN5-F1
#
_entry.id   AF-A0A8B6DUN5-F1
#
_cell.length_a   1.000
_cell.length_b   1.000
_cell.length_c   1.000
_cell.angle_alpha   90.00
_cell.angle_beta   90.00
_cell.angle_gamma   90.00
#
_symmetry.space_group_name_H-M   'P 1'
#
loop_
_entity.id
_entity.type
_entity.pdbx_description
1 polymer ?
#
loop_
_entity_poly.entity_id
_entity_poly.type
_entity_poly.pdbx_seq_one_letter_code
_entity_poly.pdbx_strand_id
1 'polypeptide(L)'
;MIKYGVDGTYEEQVPDLIHFMREKREKIMSLLQDRRKEGNINFFLNVQVRMIKYGVDGTYEEQVPFFRSNAKTVMESGNEDTLEHTLKKTGVVLDLITDIDMLLVIEKGLRGGVSSIFHRYAKANNPYLIDDYDPSKETSYLGYFDANNLYGWAMSQHLPYGFFSWVNEGEHIEKLKNNIGSLTPNSNEGYILEVDLEYHPALHDEHSDFPLAPERQTIRTEDLSPYSRKMLEELLEKKTLGSCEKLVPNLHKEKYVFHYRNLQLYLELGMRLKKVHRVLKFRQSPWLKTYIDFNTNKRKQATNEFEKMYYKLLNNSIFGRSLMNIRKHVNVKLCHTEKKFLKYTARPSFKSCTVFNEDLVAVENLRTDILLNQPVYVGFSILDLSKHLMYDFHYKHMKTLYGEKIRLCFTDRDSFLYHIQTEDMYDDMMEYQNRFDTSE
;
A
#
# COMPACT_ATOMS: atom_id res chain seq x y z
N MET A 1 9.34 -38.06 -20.62
CA MET A 1 9.76 -39.46 -20.36
C MET A 1 10.68 -39.86 -21.48
N ILE A 2 11.98 -39.93 -21.22
CA ILE A 2 12.94 -40.56 -22.13
C ILE A 2 13.26 -41.91 -21.48
N LYS A 3 12.91 -43.00 -22.19
CA LYS A 3 13.23 -44.37 -21.80
C LYS A 3 14.57 -44.76 -22.43
N TYR A 4 15.46 -45.38 -21.65
CA TYR A 4 16.67 -46.02 -22.16
C TYR A 4 16.45 -47.54 -22.24
N GLY A 5 16.73 -48.12 -23.41
CA GLY A 5 16.89 -49.56 -23.65
C GLY A 5 18.37 -49.95 -23.58
N VAL A 6 18.62 -51.23 -23.37
CA VAL A 6 19.91 -51.82 -22.98
C VAL A 6 20.59 -52.42 -24.22
N ASP A 7 20.90 -51.59 -25.20
CA ASP A 7 21.43 -52.08 -26.47
C ASP A 7 22.30 -50.96 -27.08
N GLY A 8 23.59 -50.98 -26.74
CA GLY A 8 24.55 -49.92 -27.07
C GLY A 8 24.96 -49.84 -28.53
N THR A 9 24.12 -49.27 -29.39
CA THR A 9 24.53 -48.73 -30.70
C THR A 9 23.87 -47.38 -30.97
N TYR A 10 24.69 -46.33 -31.13
CA TYR A 10 24.27 -44.98 -31.51
C TYR A 10 24.74 -44.74 -32.96
N GLU A 11 23.81 -44.52 -33.88
CA GLU A 11 24.05 -43.73 -35.09
C GLU A 11 23.55 -42.31 -34.80
N GLU A 12 24.48 -41.36 -34.71
CA GLU A 12 24.19 -39.93 -34.62
C GLU A 12 23.67 -39.43 -35.98
N GLN A 13 22.34 -39.38 -36.15
CA GLN A 13 21.73 -38.28 -36.88
C GLN A 13 21.31 -37.24 -35.86
N VAL A 14 22.23 -36.35 -35.49
CA VAL A 14 21.90 -35.13 -34.73
C VAL A 14 21.07 -34.27 -35.68
N PRO A 15 19.75 -34.08 -35.45
CA PRO A 15 19.03 -33.04 -36.16
C PRO A 15 19.67 -31.72 -35.73
N ASP A 16 20.03 -30.86 -36.68
CA ASP A 16 20.55 -29.52 -36.38
C ASP A 16 19.52 -28.76 -35.56
N LEU A 17 19.68 -28.88 -34.24
CA LEU A 17 18.77 -28.32 -33.24
C LEU A 17 18.73 -26.82 -33.43
N ILE A 18 19.85 -26.19 -33.79
CA ILE A 18 19.97 -24.75 -34.00
C ILE A 18 19.13 -24.29 -35.20
N HIS A 19 19.06 -25.09 -36.26
CA HIS A 19 18.20 -24.82 -37.41
C HIS A 19 16.69 -24.95 -37.06
N PHE A 20 16.31 -26.03 -36.37
CA PHE A 20 14.93 -26.25 -35.89
C PHE A 20 14.48 -25.16 -34.89
N MET A 21 15.41 -24.71 -34.06
CA MET A 21 15.22 -23.67 -33.04
C MET A 21 15.01 -22.27 -33.67
N ARG A 22 15.76 -21.95 -34.74
CA ARG A 22 15.59 -20.69 -35.51
C ARG A 22 14.25 -20.62 -36.24
N GLU A 23 13.83 -21.71 -36.87
CA GLU A 23 12.60 -21.75 -37.68
C GLU A 23 11.33 -21.50 -36.83
N LYS A 24 11.28 -22.07 -35.62
CA LYS A 24 10.17 -21.85 -34.67
C LYS A 24 10.17 -20.44 -34.07
N ARG A 25 11.35 -19.89 -33.78
CA ARG A 25 11.48 -18.52 -33.26
C ARG A 25 10.96 -17.48 -34.26
N GLU A 26 11.32 -17.61 -35.54
CA GLU A 26 10.82 -16.71 -36.59
C GLU A 26 9.31 -16.84 -36.80
N LYS A 27 8.76 -18.07 -36.74
CA LYS A 27 7.32 -18.34 -36.83
C LYS A 27 6.53 -17.80 -35.64
N ILE A 28 7.08 -17.88 -34.42
CA ILE A 28 6.48 -17.27 -33.22
C ILE A 28 6.56 -15.73 -33.31
N MET A 29 7.69 -15.19 -33.78
CA MET A 29 7.86 -13.74 -33.96
C MET A 29 6.94 -13.16 -35.04
N SER A 30 6.68 -13.88 -36.14
CA SER A 30 5.75 -13.44 -37.19
C SER A 30 4.29 -13.46 -36.71
N LEU A 31 3.89 -14.43 -35.88
CA LEU A 31 2.57 -14.47 -35.25
C LEU A 31 2.34 -13.35 -34.21
N LEU A 32 3.41 -12.75 -33.68
CA LEU A 32 3.38 -11.70 -32.66
C LEU A 32 3.46 -10.28 -33.23
N GLN A 33 3.80 -10.11 -34.51
CA GLN A 33 3.99 -8.78 -35.13
C GLN A 33 2.70 -7.93 -35.13
N ASP A 34 1.52 -8.54 -35.10
CA ASP A 34 0.24 -7.82 -35.10
C ASP A 34 -0.31 -7.44 -33.72
N ARG A 35 0.36 -7.78 -32.60
CA ARG A 35 -0.30 -7.75 -31.26
C ARG A 35 0.54 -7.25 -30.08
N ARG A 36 1.56 -6.41 -30.27
CA ARG A 36 2.39 -5.93 -29.15
C ARG A 36 1.87 -4.62 -28.51
N LYS A 37 1.60 -4.69 -27.21
CA LYS A 37 2.12 -3.71 -26.23
C LYS A 37 3.13 -4.44 -25.38
N GLU A 38 4.42 -4.14 -25.57
CA GLU A 38 5.50 -4.65 -24.73
C GLU A 38 5.44 -3.95 -23.37
N GLY A 39 5.35 -4.73 -22.30
CA GLY A 39 5.64 -4.30 -20.95
C GLY A 39 6.55 -5.33 -20.31
N ASN A 40 7.70 -4.89 -19.80
CA ASN A 40 8.53 -5.73 -18.94
C ASN A 40 7.81 -5.92 -17.60
N ILE A 41 7.42 -7.15 -17.29
CA ILE A 41 6.91 -7.54 -15.97
C ILE A 41 7.85 -8.62 -15.44
N ASN A 42 8.42 -8.36 -14.26
CA ASN A 42 9.20 -9.35 -13.52
C ASN A 42 8.23 -10.38 -12.91
N PHE A 43 8.41 -11.67 -13.21
CA PHE A 43 7.69 -12.76 -12.55
C PHE A 43 8.56 -13.43 -11.48
N PHE A 44 7.92 -13.79 -10.36
CA PHE A 44 8.44 -14.71 -9.36
C PHE A 44 7.82 -16.09 -9.62
N LEU A 45 8.65 -17.07 -9.98
CA LEU A 45 8.23 -18.46 -10.17
C LEU A 45 8.54 -19.23 -8.89
N ASN A 46 7.52 -19.73 -8.19
CA ASN A 46 7.71 -20.79 -7.20
C ASN A 46 7.69 -22.13 -7.94
N VAL A 47 8.87 -22.66 -8.26
CA VAL A 47 9.03 -24.04 -8.73
C VAL A 47 9.35 -24.90 -7.51
N GLN A 48 8.42 -25.75 -7.08
CA GLN A 48 8.77 -26.87 -6.21
C GLN A 48 9.29 -28.00 -7.11
N VAL A 49 10.61 -28.15 -7.18
CA VAL A 49 11.25 -29.33 -7.80
C VAL A 49 11.45 -30.37 -6.70
N ARG A 50 10.76 -31.51 -6.81
CA ARG A 50 11.04 -32.70 -5.99
C ARG A 50 11.98 -33.60 -6.77
N MET A 51 13.16 -33.89 -6.22
CA MET A 51 14.04 -34.93 -6.77
C MET A 51 13.83 -36.21 -5.96
N ILE A 52 13.44 -37.27 -6.65
CA ILE A 52 13.24 -38.60 -6.08
C ILE A 52 14.41 -39.45 -6.57
N LYS A 53 15.25 -39.91 -5.63
CA LYS A 53 16.33 -40.85 -5.92
C LYS A 53 15.80 -42.26 -5.70
N TYR A 54 15.87 -43.13 -6.71
CA TYR A 54 15.50 -44.54 -6.59
C TYR A 54 16.74 -45.38 -6.31
N GLY A 55 16.70 -46.17 -5.24
CA GLY A 55 17.66 -47.23 -4.96
C GLY A 55 17.43 -48.45 -5.86
N VAL A 56 18.47 -49.26 -6.05
CA VAL A 56 18.42 -50.46 -6.90
C VAL A 56 17.50 -51.56 -6.32
N ASP A 57 17.12 -51.43 -5.04
CA ASP A 57 16.20 -52.31 -4.29
C ASP A 57 14.73 -51.81 -4.29
N GLY A 58 14.42 -50.73 -5.02
CA GLY A 58 13.07 -50.17 -5.10
C GLY A 58 12.72 -49.19 -3.97
N THR A 59 13.65 -48.87 -3.08
CA THR A 59 13.48 -47.79 -2.10
C THR A 59 13.60 -46.42 -2.78
N TYR A 60 12.91 -45.39 -2.27
CA TYR A 60 13.08 -44.02 -2.76
C TYR A 60 13.38 -43.05 -1.62
N GLU A 61 14.33 -42.14 -1.85
CA GLU A 61 14.60 -40.98 -1.01
C GLU A 61 14.09 -39.73 -1.71
N GLU A 62 13.17 -39.00 -1.05
CA GLU A 62 12.75 -37.67 -1.46
C GLU A 62 13.68 -36.63 -0.83
N GLN A 63 14.49 -35.95 -1.65
CA GLN A 63 15.23 -34.78 -1.19
C GLN A 63 14.58 -33.52 -1.77
N VAL A 64 14.33 -32.53 -0.92
CA VAL A 64 13.94 -31.17 -1.29
C VAL A 64 15.23 -30.35 -1.45
N PRO A 65 15.72 -30.08 -2.68
CA PRO A 65 16.97 -29.34 -2.83
C PRO A 65 16.69 -27.84 -2.64
N PHE A 66 17.50 -27.18 -1.82
CA PHE A 66 17.51 -25.74 -1.67
C PHE A 66 18.35 -25.13 -2.81
N PHE A 67 17.71 -24.75 -3.93
CA PHE A 67 18.39 -23.99 -4.98
C PHE A 67 18.49 -22.51 -4.58
N ARG A 68 19.71 -22.01 -4.38
CA ARG A 68 20.01 -20.58 -4.33
C ARG A 68 20.22 -20.08 -5.76
N SER A 69 19.14 -19.68 -6.43
CA SER A 69 19.23 -18.68 -7.50
C SER A 69 18.89 -17.32 -6.89
N ASN A 70 19.33 -16.22 -7.51
CA ASN A 70 18.98 -14.85 -7.10
C ASN A 70 17.49 -14.52 -7.37
N ALA A 71 16.59 -15.45 -7.05
CA ALA A 71 15.19 -15.17 -6.82
C ALA A 71 15.09 -14.62 -5.39
N LYS A 72 14.72 -13.34 -5.25
CA LYS A 72 14.13 -12.86 -4.00
C LYS A 72 12.87 -13.69 -3.77
N THR A 73 12.96 -14.76 -2.99
CA THR A 73 11.80 -15.42 -2.39
C THR A 73 11.22 -14.41 -1.41
N VAL A 74 10.32 -13.55 -1.89
CA VAL A 74 9.47 -12.79 -0.99
C VAL A 74 8.55 -13.81 -0.33
N MET A 75 8.49 -13.83 1.00
CA MET A 75 7.48 -14.59 1.75
C MET A 75 6.07 -14.00 1.53
N GLU A 76 5.67 -13.75 0.29
CA GLU A 76 4.34 -13.26 -0.07
C GLU A 76 3.32 -14.41 -0.13
N SER A 77 3.78 -15.66 -0.22
CA SER A 77 2.91 -16.85 -0.09
C SER A 77 2.24 -16.96 1.28
N GLY A 78 2.74 -16.25 2.29
CA GLY A 78 2.11 -16.20 3.61
C GLY A 78 0.88 -15.30 3.70
N ASN A 79 0.57 -14.45 2.70
CA ASN A 79 -0.49 -13.44 2.84
C ASN A 79 -1.92 -14.02 2.87
N GLU A 80 -2.17 -15.13 2.17
CA GLU A 80 -3.48 -15.80 2.18
C GLU A 80 -3.69 -16.52 3.52
N ASP A 81 -2.67 -17.28 3.95
CA ASP A 81 -2.64 -17.96 5.25
C ASP A 81 -2.68 -17.00 6.44
N THR A 82 -2.09 -15.80 6.31
CA THR A 82 -2.00 -14.83 7.42
C THR A 82 -3.37 -14.24 7.76
N LEU A 83 -4.17 -13.82 6.77
CA LEU A 83 -5.50 -13.31 7.05
C LEU A 83 -6.39 -14.42 7.61
N GLU A 84 -6.37 -15.62 7.02
CA GLU A 84 -7.15 -16.75 7.52
C GLU A 84 -6.77 -17.13 8.97
N HIS A 85 -5.47 -17.21 9.26
CA HIS A 85 -4.97 -17.45 10.61
C HIS A 85 -5.39 -16.34 11.58
N THR A 86 -5.36 -15.08 11.14
CA THR A 86 -5.81 -13.94 11.96
C THR A 86 -7.30 -14.04 12.28
N LEU A 87 -8.14 -14.37 11.30
CA LEU A 87 -9.56 -14.59 11.50
C LEU A 87 -9.82 -15.76 12.47
N LYS A 88 -9.12 -16.87 12.29
CA LYS A 88 -9.20 -18.03 13.21
C LYS A 88 -8.78 -17.67 14.63
N LYS A 89 -7.69 -16.92 14.79
CA LYS A 89 -7.15 -16.55 16.11
C LYS A 89 -8.02 -15.52 16.84
N THR A 90 -8.63 -14.59 16.11
CA THR A 90 -9.50 -13.55 16.67
C THR A 90 -10.94 -14.03 16.85
N GLY A 91 -11.36 -15.07 16.11
CA GLY A 91 -12.74 -15.55 16.08
C GLY A 91 -13.73 -14.59 15.42
N VAL A 92 -13.24 -13.52 14.78
CA VAL A 92 -14.09 -12.54 14.10
C VAL A 92 -14.65 -13.15 12.81
N VAL A 93 -15.90 -12.80 12.51
CA VAL A 93 -16.52 -13.07 11.21
C VAL A 93 -16.64 -11.74 10.48
N LEU A 94 -16.04 -11.67 9.30
CA LEU A 94 -16.08 -10.49 8.43
C LEU A 94 -17.18 -10.65 7.38
N ASP A 95 -18.11 -9.70 7.33
CA ASP A 95 -19.15 -9.70 6.30
C ASP A 95 -18.57 -9.35 4.93
N LEU A 96 -19.17 -9.93 3.89
CA LEU A 96 -18.90 -9.54 2.51
C LEU A 96 -19.79 -8.36 2.13
N ILE A 97 -19.22 -7.39 1.42
CA ILE A 97 -20.00 -6.32 0.80
C ILE A 97 -20.72 -6.89 -0.43
N THR A 98 -22.05 -6.97 -0.37
CA THR A 98 -22.90 -7.48 -1.45
C THR A 98 -23.45 -6.38 -2.35
N ASP A 99 -23.53 -5.14 -1.84
CA ASP A 99 -23.93 -3.95 -2.60
C ASP A 99 -22.71 -3.34 -3.30
N ILE A 100 -22.77 -3.25 -4.63
CA ILE A 100 -21.70 -2.70 -5.47
C ILE A 100 -21.44 -1.23 -5.16
N ASP A 101 -22.45 -0.44 -4.81
CA ASP A 101 -22.29 0.98 -4.54
C ASP A 101 -21.53 1.23 -3.23
N MET A 102 -21.75 0.37 -2.22
CA MET A 102 -20.98 0.42 -0.97
C MET A 102 -19.51 0.15 -1.25
N LEU A 103 -19.22 -0.87 -2.07
CA LEU A 103 -17.86 -1.22 -2.44
C LEU A 103 -17.19 -0.08 -3.21
N LEU A 104 -17.88 0.53 -4.19
CA LEU A 104 -17.34 1.65 -4.97
C LEU A 104 -17.05 2.87 -4.11
N VAL A 105 -17.88 3.18 -3.11
CA VAL A 105 -17.60 4.26 -2.13
C VAL A 105 -16.34 3.95 -1.33
N ILE A 106 -16.22 2.73 -0.79
CA ILE A 106 -15.04 2.31 -0.02
C ILE A 106 -13.78 2.39 -0.90
N GLU A 107 -13.83 1.87 -2.13
CA GLU A 107 -12.71 1.89 -3.07
C GLU A 107 -12.29 3.32 -3.45
N LYS A 108 -13.25 4.22 -3.65
CA LYS A 108 -13.00 5.66 -3.88
C LYS A 108 -12.30 6.33 -2.69
N GLY A 109 -12.52 5.83 -1.48
CA GLY A 109 -11.87 6.30 -0.26
C GLY A 109 -10.42 5.82 -0.10
N LEU A 110 -9.98 4.78 -0.82
CA LEU A 110 -8.65 4.19 -0.63
C LEU A 110 -7.52 5.15 -1.02
N ARG A 111 -6.78 5.63 -0.01
CA ARG A 111 -5.66 6.58 -0.18
C ARG A 111 -4.53 6.20 0.78
N GLY A 112 -3.32 6.05 0.23
CA GLY A 112 -2.12 5.71 1.00
C GLY A 112 -1.67 6.84 1.94
N GLY A 113 -0.53 6.64 2.59
CA GLY A 113 0.14 7.71 3.34
C GLY A 113 0.66 8.81 2.42
N VAL A 114 0.71 10.04 2.92
CA VAL A 114 1.26 11.19 2.20
C VAL A 114 2.77 11.05 2.12
N SER A 115 3.34 11.27 0.94
CA SER A 115 4.79 11.33 0.76
C SER A 115 5.09 12.58 -0.05
N SER A 116 5.68 13.59 0.58
CA SER A 116 5.77 14.95 0.01
C SER A 116 6.88 15.77 0.66
N ILE A 117 7.56 16.57 -0.16
CA ILE A 117 8.53 17.58 0.27
C ILE A 117 7.82 18.93 0.28
N PHE A 118 7.70 19.54 1.46
CA PHE A 118 7.07 20.85 1.66
C PHE A 118 8.11 21.97 1.73
N HIS A 119 9.29 21.66 2.28
CA HIS A 119 10.42 22.58 2.29
C HIS A 119 11.65 21.91 1.68
N ARG A 120 12.16 22.50 0.59
CA ARG A 120 13.23 21.88 -0.23
C ARG A 120 14.61 21.93 0.40
N TYR A 121 14.86 22.86 1.30
CA TYR A 121 16.15 23.05 1.94
C TYR A 121 15.97 23.55 3.36
N ALA A 122 16.59 22.89 4.34
CA ALA A 122 16.66 23.34 5.72
C ALA A 122 18.07 23.08 6.25
N LYS A 123 18.63 24.02 7.01
CA LYS A 123 19.88 23.87 7.75
C LYS A 123 19.62 24.28 9.20
N ALA A 124 19.90 23.37 10.12
CA ALA A 124 19.79 23.63 11.55
C ALA A 124 21.03 24.35 12.09
N ASN A 125 20.85 25.22 13.06
CA ASN A 125 21.91 25.82 13.87
C ASN A 125 21.98 25.09 15.22
N ASN A 126 22.59 23.90 15.20
CA ASN A 126 22.57 22.99 16.33
C ASN A 126 23.88 23.09 17.16
N PRO A 127 23.81 23.39 18.47
CA PRO A 127 24.97 23.56 19.35
C PRO A 127 25.80 22.27 19.52
N TYR A 128 25.20 21.11 19.25
CA TYR A 128 25.91 19.83 19.24
C TYR A 128 26.78 19.62 17.99
N LEU A 129 26.65 20.46 16.96
CA LEU A 129 27.46 20.44 15.73
C LEU A 129 28.51 21.55 15.78
N ILE A 130 29.55 21.34 16.60
CA ILE A 130 30.54 22.36 17.01
C ILE A 130 31.17 23.10 15.81
N ASP A 131 31.46 22.41 14.70
CA ASP A 131 32.13 23.00 13.54
C ASP A 131 31.23 23.94 12.71
N ASP A 132 29.91 23.79 12.81
CA ASP A 132 28.90 24.50 12.00
C ASP A 132 28.00 25.44 12.84
N TYR A 133 28.14 25.41 14.17
CA TYR A 133 27.32 26.18 15.09
C TYR A 133 27.72 27.66 15.13
N ASP A 134 26.71 28.52 15.03
CA ASP A 134 26.85 29.97 15.10
C ASP A 134 26.11 30.48 16.35
N PRO A 135 26.83 30.84 17.43
CA PRO A 135 26.21 31.36 18.65
C PRO A 135 25.44 32.67 18.48
N SER A 136 25.59 33.35 17.34
CA SER A 136 24.85 34.59 17.04
C SER A 136 23.47 34.34 16.44
N LYS A 137 23.19 33.12 16.00
CA LYS A 137 21.90 32.71 15.44
C LYS A 137 21.09 31.93 16.46
N GLU A 138 19.78 31.94 16.27
CA GLU A 138 18.86 31.15 17.08
C GLU A 138 19.17 29.66 16.93
N THR A 139 19.08 28.93 18.03
CA THR A 139 19.26 27.48 18.07
C THR A 139 18.15 26.79 17.29
N SER A 140 18.53 25.86 16.42
CA SER A 140 17.56 25.01 15.72
C SER A 140 18.07 23.62 15.44
N TYR A 141 17.14 22.70 15.21
CA TYR A 141 17.36 21.27 15.06
C TYR A 141 16.62 20.74 13.82
N LEU A 142 17.20 19.70 13.21
CA LEU A 142 16.49 18.85 12.25
C LEU A 142 16.10 17.56 12.97
N GLY A 143 14.81 17.40 13.25
CA GLY A 143 14.27 16.23 13.94
C GLY A 143 13.61 15.27 12.98
N TYR A 144 14.11 14.04 12.90
CA TYR A 144 13.48 12.96 12.13
C TYR A 144 12.69 12.05 13.09
N PHE A 145 11.39 11.97 12.89
CA PHE A 145 10.47 11.19 13.72
C PHE A 145 9.77 10.15 12.86
N ASP A 146 9.75 8.90 13.33
CA ASP A 146 9.10 7.78 12.64
C ASP A 146 8.08 7.12 13.57
N ALA A 147 6.88 6.84 13.04
CA ALA A 147 5.82 6.23 13.82
C ALA A 147 6.06 4.72 13.99
N ASN A 148 6.44 4.31 15.19
CA ASN A 148 6.64 2.91 15.54
C ASN A 148 5.39 2.05 15.26
N ASN A 149 5.45 1.25 14.20
CA ASN A 149 4.38 0.33 13.78
C ASN A 149 3.03 1.04 13.53
N LEU A 150 3.03 2.12 12.73
CA LEU A 150 1.85 2.94 12.40
C LEU A 150 0.61 2.13 12.02
N TYR A 151 0.76 1.17 11.09
CA TYR A 151 -0.37 0.32 10.68
C TYR A 151 -0.80 -0.65 11.78
N GLY A 152 0.13 -1.14 12.60
CA GLY A 152 -0.20 -1.93 13.78
C GLY A 152 -1.04 -1.15 14.78
N TRP A 153 -0.67 0.12 15.05
CA TRP A 153 -1.49 1.00 15.89
C TRP A 153 -2.91 1.16 15.34
N ALA A 154 -3.04 1.38 14.03
CA ALA A 154 -4.33 1.52 13.36
C ALA A 154 -5.13 0.20 13.39
N MET A 155 -4.47 -0.94 13.22
CA MET A 155 -5.07 -2.27 13.35
C MET A 155 -5.55 -2.57 14.77
N SER A 156 -4.94 -1.98 15.80
CA SER A 156 -5.37 -2.13 17.18
C SER A 156 -6.59 -1.27 17.56
N GLN A 157 -7.09 -0.43 16.66
CA GLN A 157 -8.28 0.39 16.87
C GLN A 157 -9.57 -0.40 16.64
N HIS A 158 -10.72 0.21 16.92
CA HIS A 158 -12.01 -0.32 16.51
C HIS A 158 -12.10 -0.31 14.97
N LEU A 159 -12.22 -1.49 14.38
CA LEU A 159 -12.28 -1.69 12.94
C LEU A 159 -13.62 -2.28 12.53
N PRO A 160 -14.16 -1.91 11.35
CA PRO A 160 -15.35 -2.53 10.79
C PRO A 160 -15.20 -4.05 10.68
N TYR A 161 -16.26 -4.78 11.01
CA TYR A 161 -16.35 -6.21 10.75
C TYR A 161 -17.62 -6.62 9.99
N GLY A 162 -18.67 -5.79 9.97
CA GLY A 162 -19.90 -6.16 9.27
C GLY A 162 -21.09 -5.25 9.51
N PHE A 163 -22.27 -5.77 9.19
CA PHE A 163 -23.57 -5.12 9.35
C PHE A 163 -23.67 -3.79 8.59
N PHE A 164 -23.18 -3.81 7.35
CA PHE A 164 -23.16 -2.66 6.47
C PHE A 164 -24.58 -2.29 6.02
N SER A 165 -24.93 -1.01 6.17
CA SER A 165 -26.22 -0.49 5.71
C SER A 165 -26.10 0.98 5.37
N TRP A 166 -26.81 1.41 4.32
CA TRP A 166 -26.99 2.82 4.04
C TRP A 166 -27.86 3.44 5.14
N VAL A 167 -27.45 4.61 5.62
CA VAL A 167 -28.33 5.42 6.47
C VAL A 167 -29.34 6.12 5.58
N ASN A 168 -30.63 5.96 5.89
CA ASN A 168 -31.71 6.56 5.13
C ASN A 168 -31.55 8.09 5.02
N GLU A 169 -31.89 8.63 3.85
CA GLU A 169 -31.81 10.07 3.58
C GLU A 169 -32.75 10.89 4.49
N GLY A 170 -32.46 12.18 4.65
CA GLY A 170 -33.28 13.11 5.43
C GLY A 170 -32.84 13.23 6.90
N GLU A 171 -33.78 13.06 7.83
CA GLU A 171 -33.59 13.39 9.25
C GLU A 171 -32.43 12.61 9.90
N HIS A 172 -32.16 11.38 9.47
CA HIS A 172 -31.09 10.56 10.04
C HIS A 172 -29.69 11.07 9.65
N ILE A 173 -29.51 11.53 8.41
CA ILE A 173 -28.23 12.11 7.97
C ILE A 173 -28.00 13.45 8.68
N GLU A 174 -29.02 14.30 8.83
CA GLU A 174 -28.88 15.56 9.56
C GLU A 174 -28.62 15.33 11.05
N LYS A 175 -29.28 14.35 11.68
CA LYS A 175 -28.96 13.93 13.06
C LYS A 175 -27.51 13.47 13.18
N LEU A 176 -27.01 12.67 12.24
CA LEU A 176 -25.62 12.23 12.26
C LEU A 176 -24.66 13.39 12.06
N LYS A 177 -24.94 14.29 11.11
CA LYS A 177 -24.16 15.49 10.85
C LYS A 177 -23.96 16.34 12.11
N ASN A 178 -25.04 16.55 12.87
CA ASN A 178 -25.01 17.32 14.11
C ASN A 178 -24.30 16.59 15.27
N ASN A 179 -24.30 15.26 15.25
CA ASN A 179 -23.73 14.44 16.32
C ASN A 179 -22.35 13.85 15.99
N ILE A 180 -21.80 14.09 14.79
CA ILE A 180 -20.56 13.43 14.33
C ILE A 180 -19.41 13.68 15.31
N GLY A 181 -19.30 14.89 15.88
CA GLY A 181 -18.27 15.24 16.86
C GLY A 181 -18.40 14.52 18.21
N SER A 182 -19.60 14.05 18.56
CA SER A 182 -19.86 13.33 19.82
C SER A 182 -19.64 11.82 19.75
N LEU A 183 -19.41 11.26 18.56
CA LEU A 183 -19.19 9.82 18.40
C LEU A 183 -17.88 9.40 19.08
N THR A 184 -17.97 8.40 19.94
CA THR A 184 -16.79 7.88 20.63
C THR A 184 -16.06 6.84 19.76
N PRO A 185 -14.72 6.80 19.78
CA PRO A 185 -13.93 5.81 19.04
C PRO A 185 -14.22 4.35 19.43
N ASN A 186 -14.75 4.13 20.63
CA ASN A 186 -15.05 2.82 21.19
C ASN A 186 -16.53 2.43 21.04
N SER A 187 -17.31 3.21 20.31
CA SER A 187 -18.69 2.86 19.96
C SER A 187 -18.71 1.55 19.17
N ASN A 188 -19.75 0.74 19.36
CA ASN A 188 -19.99 -0.47 18.55
C ASN A 188 -20.36 -0.14 17.10
N GLU A 189 -20.68 1.11 16.81
CA GLU A 189 -21.08 1.58 15.49
C GLU A 189 -20.12 2.65 14.98
N GLY A 190 -19.76 2.54 13.70
CA GLY A 190 -18.94 3.50 12.97
C GLY A 190 -19.57 3.84 11.61
N TYR A 191 -18.99 4.86 10.95
CA TYR A 191 -19.52 5.40 9.70
C TYR A 191 -18.41 5.68 8.68
N ILE A 192 -18.73 5.43 7.41
CA ILE A 192 -18.01 5.95 6.24
C ILE A 192 -18.91 6.99 5.58
N LEU A 193 -18.40 8.20 5.38
CA LEU A 193 -19.19 9.31 4.86
C LEU A 193 -18.59 9.83 3.56
N GLU A 194 -19.42 10.06 2.55
CA GLU A 194 -19.06 10.83 1.36
C GLU A 194 -19.56 12.26 1.52
N VAL A 195 -18.66 13.24 1.56
CA VAL A 195 -18.96 14.62 1.95
C VAL A 195 -18.24 15.66 1.09
N ASP A 196 -18.78 16.88 1.08
CA ASP A 196 -18.08 18.08 0.62
C ASP A 196 -17.55 18.85 1.84
N LEU A 197 -16.28 19.24 1.80
CA LEU A 197 -15.67 20.07 2.85
C LEU A 197 -15.24 21.43 2.29
N GLU A 198 -15.31 22.43 3.16
CA GLU A 198 -14.69 23.72 2.97
C GLU A 198 -13.33 23.78 3.66
N TYR A 199 -12.32 24.21 2.89
CA TYR A 199 -11.02 24.57 3.41
C TYR A 199 -10.94 26.10 3.49
N HIS A 200 -11.31 26.66 4.65
CA HIS A 200 -11.41 28.10 4.82
C HIS A 200 -10.06 28.80 4.58
N PRO A 201 -10.00 29.96 3.90
CA PRO A 201 -8.75 30.67 3.61
C PRO A 201 -7.86 30.95 4.82
N ALA A 202 -8.47 31.18 5.99
CA ALA A 202 -7.74 31.39 7.24
C ALA A 202 -6.84 30.20 7.66
N LEU A 203 -7.08 28.99 7.14
CA LEU A 203 -6.29 27.80 7.46
C LEU A 203 -5.15 27.54 6.46
N HIS A 204 -5.08 28.30 5.36
CA HIS A 204 -4.17 27.98 4.25
C HIS A 204 -2.70 28.10 4.65
N ASP A 205 -2.35 29.16 5.38
CA ASP A 205 -0.99 29.37 5.86
C ASP A 205 -0.64 28.39 6.99
N GLU A 206 -1.54 28.23 7.98
CA GLU A 206 -1.36 27.34 9.12
C GLU A 206 -1.15 25.88 8.70
N HIS A 207 -1.86 25.45 7.64
CA HIS A 207 -1.80 24.08 7.14
C HIS A 207 -0.90 23.92 5.90
N SER A 208 -0.11 24.94 5.53
CA SER A 208 0.64 24.96 4.28
C SER A 208 1.65 23.80 4.16
N ASP A 209 2.21 23.39 5.29
CA ASP A 209 3.24 22.37 5.41
C ASP A 209 2.68 20.96 5.40
N PHE A 210 1.39 20.75 5.71
CA PHE A 210 0.79 19.42 5.73
C PHE A 210 -0.73 19.43 5.46
N PRO A 211 -1.20 19.89 4.28
CA PRO A 211 -2.64 20.09 4.09
C PRO A 211 -3.46 18.81 4.30
N LEU A 212 -4.60 18.96 4.98
CA LEU A 212 -5.54 17.89 5.28
C LEU A 212 -6.17 17.28 4.02
N ALA A 213 -6.64 16.03 4.16
CA ALA A 213 -7.47 15.35 3.17
C ALA A 213 -6.84 15.24 1.76
N PRO A 214 -5.73 14.50 1.60
CA PRO A 214 -5.06 14.33 0.31
C PRO A 214 -5.91 13.51 -0.66
N GLU A 215 -5.77 13.78 -1.96
CA GLU A 215 -6.58 13.13 -3.01
C GLU A 215 -5.73 12.53 -4.11
N ARG A 216 -6.19 11.42 -4.68
CA ARG A 216 -5.60 10.88 -5.91
C ARG A 216 -6.06 11.72 -7.08
N GLN A 217 -5.12 12.33 -7.79
CA GLN A 217 -5.40 13.09 -9.00
C GLN A 217 -4.22 13.06 -9.97
N THR A 218 -4.53 13.15 -11.26
CA THR A 218 -3.54 13.36 -12.32
C THR A 218 -3.29 14.86 -12.45
N ILE A 219 -2.04 15.28 -12.32
CA ILE A 219 -1.66 16.69 -12.49
C ILE A 219 -1.68 17.05 -13.96
N ARG A 220 -2.46 18.07 -14.35
CA ARG A 220 -2.50 18.61 -15.70
C ARG A 220 -1.62 19.84 -15.80
N THR A 221 -1.29 20.23 -17.03
CA THR A 221 -0.43 21.40 -17.28
C THR A 221 -1.08 22.69 -16.76
N GLU A 222 -2.41 22.80 -16.84
CA GLU A 222 -3.14 23.93 -16.26
C GLU A 222 -2.99 24.04 -14.73
N ASP A 223 -2.80 22.92 -14.04
CA ASP A 223 -2.69 22.87 -12.57
C ASP A 223 -1.28 23.30 -12.09
N LEU A 224 -0.30 23.45 -13.00
CA LEU A 224 1.05 23.89 -12.66
C LEU A 224 1.12 25.39 -12.42
N SER A 225 1.92 25.78 -11.42
CA SER A 225 2.32 27.18 -11.21
C SER A 225 3.09 27.74 -12.43
N PRO A 226 3.08 29.06 -12.65
CA PRO A 226 3.87 29.68 -13.72
C PRO A 226 5.36 29.28 -13.68
N TYR A 227 5.94 29.20 -12.47
CA TYR A 227 7.32 28.76 -12.27
C TYR A 227 7.51 27.28 -12.67
N SER A 228 6.61 26.40 -12.24
CA SER A 228 6.67 24.97 -12.58
C SER A 228 6.52 24.71 -14.07
N ARG A 229 5.69 25.50 -14.78
CA ARG A 229 5.57 25.43 -16.25
C ARG A 229 6.86 25.85 -16.93
N LYS A 230 7.45 26.98 -16.51
CA LYS A 230 8.74 27.44 -17.02
C LYS A 230 9.84 26.38 -16.83
N MET A 231 9.91 25.76 -15.65
CA MET A 231 10.87 24.67 -15.38
C MET A 231 10.62 23.43 -16.24
N LEU A 232 9.36 23.07 -16.51
CA LEU A 232 9.02 21.96 -17.40
C LEU A 232 9.51 22.22 -18.83
N GLU A 233 9.34 23.45 -19.31
CA GLU A 233 9.79 23.90 -20.64
C GLU A 233 11.33 23.93 -20.75
N GLU A 234 12.02 24.44 -19.72
CA GLU A 234 13.48 24.62 -19.73
C GLU A 234 14.27 23.33 -19.45
N LEU A 235 13.78 22.44 -18.57
CA LEU A 235 14.60 21.33 -18.06
C LEU A 235 14.35 19.97 -18.71
N LEU A 236 13.15 19.73 -19.24
CA LEU A 236 12.76 18.37 -19.64
C LEU A 236 12.65 18.17 -21.15
N GLU A 237 12.73 19.23 -21.97
CA GLU A 237 12.42 19.22 -23.42
C GLU A 237 11.08 18.50 -23.75
N LYS A 238 10.25 18.26 -22.73
CA LYS A 238 9.01 17.50 -22.77
C LYS A 238 7.87 18.49 -22.62
N LYS A 239 7.02 18.53 -23.64
CA LYS A 239 5.81 19.36 -23.66
C LYS A 239 4.68 18.79 -22.78
N THR A 240 4.85 17.61 -22.18
CA THR A 240 3.77 16.91 -21.48
C THR A 240 4.22 16.34 -20.15
N LEU A 241 3.35 16.49 -19.14
CA LEU A 241 3.46 15.82 -17.86
C LEU A 241 3.22 14.31 -18.01
N GLY A 242 3.78 13.53 -17.08
CA GLY A 242 3.44 12.11 -16.97
C GLY A 242 1.96 11.92 -16.60
N SER A 243 1.31 10.92 -17.17
CA SER A 243 -0.11 10.61 -16.95
C SER A 243 -0.38 9.78 -15.68
N CYS A 244 0.49 9.84 -14.67
CA CYS A 244 0.34 9.05 -13.46
C CYS A 244 -0.51 9.80 -12.43
N GLU A 245 -1.40 9.07 -11.77
CA GLU A 245 -2.10 9.57 -10.58
C GLU A 245 -1.10 9.78 -9.44
N LYS A 246 -1.22 10.91 -8.77
CA LYS A 246 -0.44 11.25 -7.57
C LYS A 246 -1.38 11.45 -6.39
N LEU A 247 -0.89 11.17 -5.19
CA LEU A 247 -1.59 11.57 -3.96
C LEU A 247 -1.17 13.00 -3.63
N VAL A 248 -2.14 13.93 -3.64
CA VAL A 248 -1.87 15.37 -3.61
C VAL A 248 -2.65 16.03 -2.48
N PRO A 249 -1.98 16.74 -1.56
CA PRO A 249 -2.63 17.57 -0.55
C PRO A 249 -3.06 18.89 -1.18
N ASN A 250 -4.26 18.89 -1.78
CA ASN A 250 -4.88 20.09 -2.38
C ASN A 250 -5.91 20.73 -1.40
N LEU A 251 -6.47 21.88 -1.74
CA LEU A 251 -7.44 22.60 -0.88
C LEU A 251 -8.92 22.35 -1.23
N HIS A 252 -9.21 21.67 -2.34
CA HIS A 252 -10.58 21.40 -2.79
C HIS A 252 -11.04 20.01 -2.35
N LYS A 253 -12.28 19.89 -1.83
CA LYS A 253 -12.78 18.66 -1.23
C LYS A 253 -14.25 18.45 -1.58
N GLU A 254 -14.48 17.74 -2.67
CA GLU A 254 -15.83 17.39 -3.13
C GLU A 254 -16.00 15.88 -3.17
N LYS A 255 -17.13 15.40 -2.64
CA LYS A 255 -17.47 13.98 -2.53
C LYS A 255 -16.30 13.15 -2.00
N TYR A 256 -15.60 13.68 -1.01
CA TYR A 256 -14.50 13.01 -0.33
C TYR A 256 -15.07 11.92 0.57
N VAL A 257 -14.48 10.72 0.56
CA VAL A 257 -14.91 9.59 1.39
C VAL A 257 -14.02 9.48 2.63
N PHE A 258 -14.62 9.58 3.82
CA PHE A 258 -13.95 9.57 5.11
C PHE A 258 -14.39 8.41 5.99
N HIS A 259 -13.45 7.83 6.72
CA HIS A 259 -13.77 7.23 8.01
C HIS A 259 -14.18 8.32 9.01
N TYR A 260 -15.24 8.09 9.80
CA TYR A 260 -15.80 9.13 10.67
C TYR A 260 -14.77 9.79 11.61
N ARG A 261 -13.80 9.03 12.15
CA ARG A 261 -12.73 9.57 13.00
C ARG A 261 -11.81 10.57 12.29
N ASN A 262 -11.58 10.38 11.00
CA ASN A 262 -10.79 11.33 10.20
C ASN A 262 -11.58 12.60 9.95
N LEU A 263 -12.88 12.47 9.64
CA LEU A 263 -13.76 13.60 9.50
C LEU A 263 -13.82 14.42 10.80
N GLN A 264 -13.99 13.76 11.97
CA GLN A 264 -13.97 14.42 13.28
C GLN A 264 -12.71 15.27 13.46
N LEU A 265 -11.53 14.67 13.27
CA LEU A 265 -10.26 15.38 13.38
C LEU A 265 -10.19 16.59 12.45
N TYR A 266 -10.64 16.45 11.21
CA TYR A 266 -10.53 17.55 10.24
C TYR A 266 -11.50 18.70 10.55
N LEU A 267 -12.67 18.40 11.11
CA LEU A 267 -13.59 19.42 11.62
C LEU A 267 -13.03 20.13 12.85
N GLU A 268 -12.36 19.40 13.76
CA GLU A 268 -11.67 19.97 14.92
C GLU A 268 -10.50 20.88 14.50
N LEU A 269 -9.81 20.54 13.41
CA LEU A 269 -8.78 21.37 12.79
C LEU A 269 -9.35 22.48 11.88
N GLY A 270 -10.65 22.77 11.98
CA GLY A 270 -11.26 23.96 11.38
C GLY A 270 -11.86 23.80 9.97
N MET A 271 -11.75 22.63 9.33
CA MET A 271 -12.49 22.39 8.08
C MET A 271 -14.00 22.43 8.35
N ARG A 272 -14.79 22.89 7.37
CA ARG A 272 -16.26 22.98 7.54
C ARG A 272 -16.98 21.97 6.67
N LEU A 273 -17.92 21.25 7.26
CA LEU A 273 -18.76 20.31 6.53
C LEU A 273 -19.84 21.05 5.72
N LYS A 274 -19.74 21.03 4.39
CA LYS A 274 -20.72 21.68 3.50
C LYS A 274 -21.92 20.77 3.27
N LYS A 275 -21.68 19.53 2.85
CA LYS A 275 -22.72 18.59 2.45
C LYS A 275 -22.34 17.15 2.78
N VAL A 276 -23.32 16.36 3.20
CA VAL A 276 -23.20 14.90 3.29
C VAL A 276 -24.02 14.31 2.14
N HIS A 277 -23.37 13.52 1.28
CA HIS A 277 -24.03 12.88 0.13
C HIS A 277 -24.53 11.49 0.49
N ARG A 278 -23.66 10.69 1.11
CA ARG A 278 -23.96 9.29 1.46
C ARG A 278 -23.29 8.93 2.78
N VAL A 279 -23.95 8.05 3.52
CA VAL A 279 -23.45 7.55 4.81
C VAL A 279 -23.64 6.05 4.85
N LEU A 280 -22.53 5.34 4.98
CA LEU A 280 -22.48 3.90 5.20
C LEU A 280 -22.22 3.63 6.67
N LYS A 281 -23.16 2.99 7.34
CA LYS A 281 -23.07 2.56 8.73
C LYS A 281 -22.51 1.14 8.80
N PHE A 282 -21.68 0.85 9.81
CA PHE A 282 -21.13 -0.48 10.08
C PHE A 282 -20.97 -0.74 11.57
N ARG A 283 -20.83 -2.01 11.95
CA ARG A 283 -20.38 -2.40 13.30
C ARG A 283 -18.87 -2.55 13.36
N GLN A 284 -18.29 -2.14 14.48
CA GLN A 284 -16.85 -2.14 14.72
C GLN A 284 -16.51 -2.68 16.10
N SER A 285 -15.31 -3.22 16.23
CA SER A 285 -14.73 -3.67 17.51
C SER A 285 -13.20 -3.72 17.37
N PRO A 286 -12.41 -3.80 18.46
CA PRO A 286 -10.96 -3.87 18.38
C PRO A 286 -10.49 -5.31 18.13
N TRP A 287 -11.11 -6.00 17.17
CA TRP A 287 -10.95 -7.44 16.96
C TRP A 287 -9.53 -7.86 16.53
N LEU A 288 -8.76 -6.99 15.88
CA LEU A 288 -7.35 -7.24 15.54
C LEU A 288 -6.38 -6.97 16.69
N LYS A 289 -6.78 -6.23 17.72
CA LYS A 289 -5.87 -5.74 18.76
C LYS A 289 -5.09 -6.86 19.43
N THR A 290 -5.77 -7.94 19.82
CA THR A 290 -5.15 -9.09 20.50
C THR A 290 -4.12 -9.79 19.61
N TYR A 291 -4.35 -9.82 18.29
CA TYR A 291 -3.43 -10.40 17.32
C TYR A 291 -2.18 -9.51 17.14
N ILE A 292 -2.37 -8.20 17.00
CA ILE A 292 -1.27 -7.24 16.87
C ILE A 292 -0.42 -7.18 18.14
N ASP A 293 -1.04 -7.16 19.31
CA ASP A 293 -0.36 -7.18 20.61
C ASP A 293 0.48 -8.46 20.75
N PHE A 294 -0.07 -9.61 20.36
CA PHE A 294 0.65 -10.88 20.36
C PHE A 294 1.90 -10.82 19.47
N ASN A 295 1.77 -10.38 18.21
CA ASN A 295 2.90 -10.30 17.29
C ASN A 295 3.94 -9.28 17.75
N THR A 296 3.50 -8.15 18.33
CA THR A 296 4.38 -7.12 18.89
C THR A 296 5.18 -7.67 20.06
N ASN A 297 4.53 -8.38 20.98
CA ASN A 297 5.20 -9.01 22.12
C ASN A 297 6.19 -10.09 21.68
N LYS A 298 5.82 -10.89 20.68
CA LYS A 298 6.73 -11.89 20.11
C LYS A 298 7.93 -11.26 19.40
N ARG A 299 7.71 -10.16 18.67
CA ARG A 299 8.79 -9.37 18.05
C ARG A 299 9.75 -8.80 19.11
N LYS A 300 9.24 -8.32 20.24
CA LYS A 300 10.08 -7.83 21.36
C LYS A 300 10.90 -8.95 22.02
N GLN A 301 10.35 -10.16 22.11
CA GLN A 301 11.03 -11.33 22.68
C GLN A 301 12.05 -11.97 21.73
N ALA A 302 11.96 -11.69 20.43
CA ALA A 302 12.80 -12.28 19.41
C ALA A 302 14.27 -11.83 19.57
N THR A 303 15.17 -12.80 19.64
CA THR A 303 16.62 -12.57 19.78
C THR A 303 17.34 -12.50 18.44
N ASN A 304 16.70 -12.94 17.36
CA ASN A 304 17.28 -12.97 16.01
C ASN A 304 16.48 -12.12 15.02
N GLU A 305 17.17 -11.61 14.00
CA GLU A 305 16.59 -10.73 12.98
C GLU A 305 15.52 -11.43 12.14
N PHE A 306 15.65 -12.74 11.91
CA PHE A 306 14.65 -13.51 11.16
C PHE A 306 13.28 -13.48 11.85
N GLU A 307 13.22 -13.79 13.14
CA GLU A 307 11.97 -13.76 13.91
C GLU A 307 11.41 -12.35 14.02
N LYS A 308 12.26 -11.34 14.25
CA LYS A 308 11.82 -9.94 14.27
C LYS A 308 11.16 -9.54 12.95
N MET A 309 11.76 -9.91 11.83
CA MET A 309 11.22 -9.67 10.49
C MET A 309 9.93 -10.48 10.24
N TYR A 310 9.86 -11.71 10.72
CA TYR A 310 8.69 -12.57 10.59
C TYR A 310 7.45 -11.97 11.28
N TYR A 311 7.55 -11.60 12.55
CA TYR A 311 6.42 -10.98 13.27
C TYR A 311 6.05 -9.60 12.73
N LYS A 312 7.03 -8.84 12.21
CA LYS A 312 6.77 -7.58 11.49
C LYS A 312 5.96 -7.85 10.21
N LEU A 313 6.34 -8.88 9.45
CA LEU A 313 5.65 -9.26 8.21
C LEU A 313 4.21 -9.67 8.49
N LEU A 314 3.95 -10.51 9.50
CA LEU A 314 2.59 -10.94 9.85
C LEU A 314 1.62 -9.77 10.07
N ASN A 315 2.06 -8.70 10.72
CA ASN A 315 1.25 -7.49 10.87
C ASN A 315 1.01 -6.81 9.50
N ASN A 316 2.07 -6.55 8.74
CA ASN A 316 1.98 -5.84 7.46
C ASN A 316 1.17 -6.62 6.39
N SER A 317 1.20 -7.94 6.45
CA SER A 317 0.49 -8.84 5.54
C SER A 317 -1.03 -8.73 5.64
N ILE A 318 -1.59 -8.51 6.83
CA ILE A 318 -3.05 -8.31 7.02
C ILE A 318 -3.50 -7.09 6.22
N PHE A 319 -2.79 -5.98 6.40
CA PHE A 319 -3.05 -4.74 5.70
C PHE A 319 -2.95 -4.91 4.18
N GLY A 320 -1.84 -5.48 3.69
CA GLY A 320 -1.64 -5.72 2.26
C GLY A 320 -2.72 -6.61 1.65
N ARG A 321 -3.14 -7.66 2.36
CA ARG A 321 -4.19 -8.57 1.89
C ARG A 321 -5.55 -7.90 1.84
N SER A 322 -5.91 -7.10 2.85
CA SER A 322 -7.19 -6.38 2.89
C SER A 322 -7.37 -5.40 1.72
N LEU A 323 -6.27 -4.89 1.15
CA LEU A 323 -6.26 -3.94 0.03
C LEU A 323 -6.04 -4.60 -1.34
N MET A 324 -6.03 -5.93 -1.42
CA MET A 324 -5.69 -6.65 -2.65
C MET A 324 -6.74 -6.39 -3.75
N ASN A 325 -6.28 -5.83 -4.88
CA ASN A 325 -7.15 -5.56 -6.01
C ASN A 325 -7.25 -6.78 -6.95
N ILE A 326 -8.32 -7.56 -6.75
CA ILE A 326 -8.57 -8.78 -7.53
C ILE A 326 -8.79 -8.47 -9.02
N ARG A 327 -9.25 -7.26 -9.38
CA ARG A 327 -9.47 -6.88 -10.80
C ARG A 327 -8.17 -6.81 -11.60
N LYS A 328 -7.01 -6.70 -10.94
CA LYS A 328 -5.69 -6.74 -11.60
C LYS A 328 -5.17 -8.16 -11.81
N HIS A 329 -5.81 -9.18 -11.23
CA HIS A 329 -5.35 -10.55 -11.35
C HIS A 329 -5.62 -11.11 -12.75
N VAL A 330 -4.65 -11.86 -13.27
CA VAL A 330 -4.74 -12.53 -14.56
C VAL A 330 -4.66 -14.04 -14.40
N ASN A 331 -5.21 -14.77 -15.36
CA ASN A 331 -5.03 -16.20 -15.50
C ASN A 331 -3.79 -16.44 -16.35
N VAL A 332 -2.73 -16.98 -15.74
CA VAL A 332 -1.51 -17.37 -16.44
C VAL A 332 -1.60 -18.83 -16.84
N LYS A 333 -1.34 -19.12 -18.12
CA LYS A 333 -1.24 -20.49 -18.65
C LYS A 333 0.11 -20.70 -19.30
N LEU A 334 0.83 -21.73 -18.85
CA LEU A 334 2.08 -22.16 -19.47
C LEU A 334 1.80 -23.07 -20.66
N CYS A 335 2.41 -22.76 -21.79
CA CYS A 335 2.17 -23.39 -23.08
C CYS A 335 3.47 -24.01 -23.60
N HIS A 336 3.41 -25.29 -23.94
CA HIS A 336 4.52 -26.05 -24.53
C HIS A 336 4.25 -26.52 -25.96
N THR A 337 3.12 -26.12 -26.55
CA THR A 337 2.74 -26.51 -27.91
C THR A 337 2.05 -25.36 -28.62
N GLU A 338 2.27 -25.25 -29.93
CA GLU A 338 1.65 -24.26 -30.81
C GLU A 338 0.12 -24.30 -30.70
N LYS A 339 -0.48 -25.50 -30.67
CA LYS A 339 -1.93 -25.68 -30.52
C LYS A 339 -2.47 -25.06 -29.21
N LYS A 340 -1.77 -25.23 -28.09
CA LYS A 340 -2.17 -24.62 -26.80
C LYS A 340 -1.99 -23.12 -26.82
N PHE A 341 -0.88 -22.64 -27.38
CA PHE A 341 -0.61 -21.21 -27.53
C PHE A 341 -1.72 -20.53 -28.33
N LEU A 342 -2.00 -21.00 -29.56
CA LEU A 342 -3.07 -20.47 -30.41
C LEU A 342 -4.44 -20.52 -29.72
N LYS A 343 -4.75 -21.60 -28.99
CA LYS A 343 -6.02 -21.71 -28.25
C LYS A 343 -6.17 -20.62 -27.18
N TYR A 344 -5.10 -20.30 -26.43
CA TYR A 344 -5.19 -19.33 -25.34
C TYR A 344 -5.08 -17.88 -25.82
N THR A 345 -4.38 -17.62 -26.92
CA THR A 345 -4.30 -16.29 -27.54
C THR A 345 -5.52 -15.94 -28.38
N ALA A 346 -6.27 -16.94 -28.86
CA ALA A 346 -7.54 -16.73 -29.56
C ALA A 346 -8.69 -16.28 -28.63
N ARG A 347 -8.50 -16.29 -27.30
CA ARG A 347 -9.53 -15.85 -26.36
C ARG A 347 -9.67 -14.32 -26.37
N PRO A 348 -10.89 -13.77 -26.29
CA PRO A 348 -11.10 -12.32 -26.13
C PRO A 348 -10.45 -11.74 -24.87
N SER A 349 -10.24 -12.58 -23.86
CA SER A 349 -9.55 -12.23 -22.62
C SER A 349 -8.03 -12.10 -22.75
N PHE A 350 -7.44 -12.39 -23.92
CA PHE A 350 -5.99 -12.36 -24.09
C PHE A 350 -5.45 -10.96 -23.79
N LYS A 351 -4.44 -10.90 -22.92
CA LYS A 351 -3.79 -9.65 -22.51
C LYS A 351 -2.38 -9.54 -23.08
N SER A 352 -1.56 -10.54 -22.82
CA SER A 352 -0.13 -10.56 -23.17
C SER A 352 0.41 -11.99 -23.14
N CYS A 353 1.63 -12.17 -23.65
CA CYS A 353 2.39 -13.40 -23.46
C CYS A 353 3.87 -13.09 -23.22
N THR A 354 4.53 -13.98 -22.48
CA THR A 354 5.96 -13.91 -22.18
C THR A 354 6.60 -15.21 -22.65
N VAL A 355 7.55 -15.10 -23.56
CA VAL A 355 8.32 -16.25 -24.08
C VAL A 355 9.49 -16.48 -23.14
N PHE A 356 9.56 -17.65 -22.50
CA PHE A 356 10.72 -18.02 -21.68
C PHE A 356 11.79 -18.69 -22.52
N ASN A 357 11.37 -19.61 -23.38
CA ASN A 357 12.19 -20.25 -24.40
C ASN A 357 11.28 -20.78 -25.51
N GLU A 358 11.87 -21.48 -26.47
CA GLU A 358 11.19 -21.93 -27.69
C GLU A 358 10.09 -22.96 -27.46
N ASP A 359 10.17 -23.69 -26.35
CA ASP A 359 9.21 -24.72 -25.95
C ASP A 359 8.35 -24.28 -24.76
N LEU A 360 8.46 -23.03 -24.28
CA LEU A 360 7.70 -22.56 -23.12
C LEU A 360 7.33 -21.07 -23.22
N VAL A 361 6.03 -20.83 -23.28
CA VAL A 361 5.42 -19.49 -23.29
C VAL A 361 4.37 -19.37 -22.20
N ALA A 362 4.43 -18.32 -21.38
CA ALA A 362 3.31 -17.92 -20.53
C ALA A 362 2.34 -17.06 -21.34
N VAL A 363 1.05 -17.41 -21.29
CA VAL A 363 -0.04 -16.61 -21.85
C VAL A 363 -0.87 -16.05 -20.71
N GLU A 364 -1.00 -14.74 -20.66
CA GLU A 364 -1.84 -14.01 -19.70
C GLU A 364 -3.22 -13.73 -20.30
N ASN A 365 -4.25 -14.13 -19.58
CA ASN A 365 -5.63 -13.79 -19.90
C ASN A 365 -6.26 -13.01 -18.74
N LEU A 366 -7.01 -11.97 -19.04
CA LEU A 366 -7.88 -11.30 -18.09
C LEU A 366 -8.88 -12.31 -17.49
N ARG A 367 -9.27 -12.09 -16.23
CA ARG A 367 -10.35 -12.84 -15.60
C ARG A 367 -11.69 -12.27 -16.10
N THR A 368 -12.54 -13.13 -16.64
CA THR A 368 -13.89 -12.78 -17.11
C THR A 368 -14.87 -12.65 -15.95
N ASP A 369 -14.67 -13.47 -14.92
CA ASP A 369 -15.50 -13.52 -13.72
C ASP A 369 -14.61 -13.20 -12.51
N ILE A 370 -15.02 -12.19 -11.75
CA ILE A 370 -14.24 -11.66 -10.62
C ILE A 370 -15.10 -11.75 -9.37
N LEU A 371 -14.69 -12.58 -8.42
CA LEU A 371 -15.28 -12.63 -7.09
C LEU A 371 -14.62 -11.56 -6.22
N LEU A 372 -15.39 -10.57 -5.78
CA LEU A 372 -14.93 -9.50 -4.88
C LEU A 372 -15.14 -9.93 -3.43
N ASN A 373 -14.17 -10.65 -2.88
CA ASN A 373 -14.23 -11.23 -1.53
C ASN A 373 -13.16 -10.70 -0.57
N GLN A 374 -12.52 -9.57 -0.88
CA GLN A 374 -11.56 -8.95 0.03
C GLN A 374 -12.27 -8.00 0.99
N PRO A 375 -11.87 -7.95 2.27
CA PRO A 375 -12.44 -7.02 3.24
C PRO A 375 -11.84 -5.61 3.06
N VAL A 376 -12.11 -4.99 1.91
CA VAL A 376 -11.52 -3.70 1.51
C VAL A 376 -11.84 -2.58 2.51
N TYR A 377 -12.97 -2.66 3.19
CA TYR A 377 -13.36 -1.72 4.25
C TYR A 377 -12.40 -1.74 5.46
N VAL A 378 -11.74 -2.86 5.73
CA VAL A 378 -10.72 -2.97 6.78
C VAL A 378 -9.49 -2.19 6.35
N GLY A 379 -9.00 -2.43 5.13
CA GLY A 379 -7.86 -1.72 4.56
C GLY A 379 -8.10 -0.21 4.46
N PHE A 380 -9.30 0.20 4.03
CA PHE A 380 -9.74 1.59 4.05
C PHE A 380 -9.64 2.21 5.44
N SER A 381 -10.20 1.55 6.45
CA SER A 381 -10.22 2.06 7.82
C SER A 381 -8.82 2.14 8.41
N ILE A 382 -7.97 1.14 8.17
CA ILE A 382 -6.56 1.17 8.59
C ILE A 382 -5.84 2.37 7.96
N LEU A 383 -5.98 2.58 6.65
CA LEU A 383 -5.38 3.71 5.95
C LEU A 383 -5.81 5.04 6.55
N ASP A 384 -7.10 5.23 6.81
CA ASP A 384 -7.63 6.47 7.36
C ASP A 384 -7.19 6.68 8.80
N LEU A 385 -7.31 5.67 9.66
CA LEU A 385 -6.85 5.77 11.05
C LEU A 385 -5.35 6.05 11.15
N SER A 386 -4.51 5.44 10.30
CA SER A 386 -3.08 5.77 10.23
C SER A 386 -2.86 7.25 9.90
N LYS A 387 -3.60 7.82 8.95
CA LYS A 387 -3.53 9.26 8.66
C LYS A 387 -4.02 10.09 9.84
N HIS A 388 -5.06 9.66 10.54
CA HIS A 388 -5.56 10.35 11.73
C HIS A 388 -4.45 10.48 12.80
N LEU A 389 -3.67 9.42 13.06
CA LEU A 389 -2.54 9.52 14.00
C LEU A 389 -1.47 10.52 13.55
N MET A 390 -1.09 10.49 12.27
CA MET A 390 -0.07 11.39 11.72
C MET A 390 -0.51 12.86 11.79
N TYR A 391 -1.76 13.15 11.43
CA TYR A 391 -2.33 14.51 11.51
C TYR A 391 -2.53 14.98 12.95
N ASP A 392 -2.98 14.10 13.85
CA ASP A 392 -3.11 14.40 15.28
C ASP A 392 -1.75 14.74 15.89
N PHE A 393 -0.72 13.95 15.61
CA PHE A 393 0.64 14.20 16.08
C PHE A 393 1.19 15.53 15.53
N HIS A 394 1.02 15.79 14.23
CA HIS A 394 1.51 17.05 13.63
C HIS A 394 0.80 18.28 14.21
N TYR A 395 -0.54 18.33 14.13
CA TYR A 395 -1.29 19.55 14.45
C TYR A 395 -1.58 19.73 15.94
N LYS A 396 -1.93 18.67 16.66
CA LYS A 396 -2.32 18.78 18.07
C LYS A 396 -1.18 18.62 19.06
N HIS A 397 -0.06 18.04 18.65
CA HIS A 397 1.11 17.91 19.50
C HIS A 397 2.24 18.83 19.04
N MET A 398 2.82 18.56 17.86
CA MET A 398 4.03 19.27 17.42
C MET A 398 3.79 20.77 17.15
N LYS A 399 2.73 21.12 16.40
CA LYS A 399 2.36 22.52 16.15
C LYS A 399 1.91 23.24 17.43
N THR A 400 1.28 22.54 18.37
CA THR A 400 0.89 23.15 19.66
C THR A 400 2.10 23.42 20.56
N LEU A 401 3.11 22.53 20.53
CA LEU A 401 4.32 22.68 21.33
C LEU A 401 5.21 23.83 20.84
N TYR A 402 5.42 23.94 19.53
CA TYR A 402 6.40 24.88 18.97
C TYR A 402 5.77 26.10 18.26
N GLY A 403 4.48 26.07 17.95
CA GLY A 403 3.79 27.16 17.23
C GLY A 403 4.42 27.45 15.87
N GLU A 404 4.83 28.69 15.65
CA GLU A 404 5.52 29.15 14.44
C GLU A 404 6.99 28.71 14.35
N LYS A 405 7.56 28.16 15.43
CA LYS A 405 8.96 27.73 15.50
C LYS A 405 9.20 26.34 14.92
N ILE A 406 8.16 25.67 14.41
CA ILE A 406 8.25 24.38 13.74
C ILE A 406 7.81 24.49 12.29
N ARG A 407 8.58 23.83 11.42
CA ARG A 407 8.24 23.68 10.01
C ARG A 407 8.39 22.22 9.60
N LEU A 408 7.37 21.67 8.93
CA LEU A 408 7.50 20.35 8.33
C LEU A 408 8.29 20.46 7.01
N CYS A 409 9.44 19.79 6.93
CA CYS A 409 10.24 19.78 5.72
C CYS A 409 9.76 18.73 4.73
N PHE A 410 9.54 17.51 5.23
CA PHE A 410 9.20 16.35 4.42
C PHE A 410 8.44 15.31 5.24
N THR A 411 7.62 14.52 4.57
CA THR A 411 7.00 13.31 5.11
C THR A 411 7.10 12.16 4.12
N ASP A 412 7.31 10.94 4.61
CA ASP A 412 7.08 9.70 3.86
C ASP A 412 6.25 8.73 4.68
N ARG A 413 4.93 8.73 4.43
CA ARG A 413 3.91 7.85 5.03
C ARG A 413 3.80 7.93 6.55
N ASP A 414 4.78 7.37 7.26
CA ASP A 414 4.89 7.20 8.71
C ASP A 414 6.00 8.05 9.34
N SER A 415 6.75 8.82 8.55
CA SER A 415 7.83 9.68 9.02
C SER A 415 7.59 11.17 8.80
N PHE A 416 8.19 11.98 9.68
CA PHE A 416 8.27 13.43 9.57
C PHE A 416 9.72 13.90 9.77
N LEU A 417 10.16 14.79 8.89
CA LEU A 417 11.36 15.58 9.08
C LEU A 417 10.95 17.03 9.39
N TYR A 418 11.24 17.48 10.60
CA TYR A 418 10.98 18.84 11.06
C TYR A 418 12.24 19.68 11.11
N HIS A 419 12.09 20.97 10.83
CA HIS A 419 13.01 22.00 11.31
C HIS A 419 12.36 22.69 12.51
N ILE A 420 13.02 22.63 13.67
CA ILE A 420 12.49 23.08 14.96
C ILE A 420 13.46 24.09 15.56
N GLN A 421 12.97 25.28 15.90
CA GLN A 421 13.72 26.28 16.64
C GLN A 421 13.35 26.19 18.12
N THR A 422 14.31 25.80 18.95
CA THR A 422 14.14 25.60 20.40
C THR A 422 15.51 25.66 21.09
N GLU A 423 15.55 25.80 22.41
CA GLU A 423 16.79 25.79 23.18
C GLU A 423 17.45 24.41 23.17
N ASP A 424 16.67 23.35 23.43
CA ASP A 424 17.13 21.97 23.29
C ASP A 424 15.98 21.02 22.95
N MET A 425 16.01 20.46 21.73
CA MET A 425 15.00 19.52 21.25
C MET A 425 14.96 18.21 22.07
N TYR A 426 16.09 17.77 22.62
CA TYR A 426 16.14 16.54 23.41
C TYR A 426 15.49 16.72 24.77
N ASP A 427 15.68 17.88 25.42
CA ASP A 427 15.00 18.20 26.66
C ASP A 427 13.48 18.32 26.44
N ASP A 428 13.06 18.98 25.35
CA ASP A 428 11.65 19.03 24.94
C ASP A 428 11.07 17.62 24.77
N MET A 429 11.79 16.70 24.10
CA MET A 429 11.35 15.31 23.94
C MET A 429 11.28 14.56 25.27
N MET A 430 12.20 14.84 26.19
CA MET A 430 12.23 14.22 27.52
C MET A 430 11.05 14.65 28.40
N GLU A 431 10.55 15.88 28.24
CA GLU A 431 9.34 16.33 28.92
C GLU A 431 8.10 15.53 28.47
N TYR A 432 8.06 15.13 27.19
CA TYR A 432 6.97 14.37 26.59
C TYR A 432 7.33 12.90 26.30
N GLN A 433 8.09 12.24 27.19
CA GLN A 433 8.50 10.84 27.06
C GLN A 433 7.36 9.85 26.78
N ASN A 434 6.13 10.16 27.18
CA ASN A 434 4.96 9.31 26.89
C ASN A 434 4.52 9.34 25.42
N ARG A 435 5.00 10.31 24.63
CA ARG A 435 4.74 10.48 23.19
C ARG A 435 5.89 10.00 22.31
N PHE A 436 7.08 9.87 22.86
CA PHE A 436 8.29 9.46 22.13
C PHE A 436 8.80 8.13 22.65
N ASP A 437 9.12 7.22 21.74
CA ASP A 437 9.80 5.98 22.07
C ASP A 437 11.30 6.16 21.85
N THR A 438 12.07 6.25 22.94
CA THR A 438 13.53 6.44 22.93
C THR A 438 14.27 5.15 23.28
N SER A 439 13.66 3.98 23.05
CA SER A 439 14.20 2.68 23.47
C SER A 439 15.26 2.07 22.53
N GLU A 440 15.66 2.78 21.47
CA GLU A 440 16.77 2.39 20.58
C GLU A 440 18.14 2.81 21.10
#